data_AF-A0AAV2QTN0-F1
#
_entry.id   AF-A0AAV2QTN0-F1
#
_cell.length_a   1.000
_cell.length_b   1.000
_cell.length_c   1.000
_cell.angle_alpha   90.00
_cell.angle_beta   90.00
_cell.angle_gamma   90.00
#
_symmetry.space_group_name_H-M   'P 1'
#
loop_
_entity.id
_entity.type
_entity.pdbx_description
1 polymer ?
#
loop_
_entity_poly.entity_id
_entity_poly.type
_entity_poly.pdbx_seq_one_letter_code
_entity_poly.pdbx_strand_id
1 'polypeptide(L)'
;LLGPKPDSADSGVVGMCPIHPDWPLDYHCNTHDIDICKECRFEHHPRTKCELLPFTEDLEDRRKICLRYMKAQQSCVTNAIEQLDNNSNIMGILAAAMEEEAKRLHVLSRKIQRAAKEGQNKLKTLSSTESDLQSGDTYESVNQECKKVYGQVEDSQEWVAPVHDLLVTYVPEVFMYLTYGGRHLLGRIHIRLRCHSLLAQQFLAICLGTQGPTYVGSNFDRVILKGQPGESLACRRYRTDRRSGEDDAEMSDKPIMSNLKTEGKSARKAGSVFLCGSAGFMICTKDFHEESFSNPLGEVILGLAVVRAAVGKEFVQGVSISGAGLVLQNQ
;
A
#
# COMPACT_ATOMS: atom_id res chain seq x y z
N LEU A 1 -9.11 32.56 36.09
CA LEU A 1 -8.88 31.90 37.39
C LEU A 1 -7.52 32.35 37.89
N LEU A 2 -7.53 33.10 38.98
CA LEU A 2 -6.37 33.78 39.58
C LEU A 2 -5.37 32.72 40.08
N GLY A 3 -4.15 32.73 39.54
CA GLY A 3 -3.02 31.99 40.11
C GLY A 3 -2.44 32.75 41.31
N PRO A 4 -1.93 32.06 42.34
CA PRO A 4 -1.42 32.73 43.53
C PRO A 4 -0.15 33.54 43.22
N LYS A 5 -0.03 34.71 43.85
CA LYS A 5 1.20 35.50 43.90
C LYS A 5 2.25 34.75 44.74
N PRO A 6 3.54 34.78 44.37
CA PRO A 6 4.61 34.31 45.24
C PRO A 6 4.95 35.43 46.24
N ASP A 7 4.39 35.33 47.45
CA ASP A 7 4.86 36.10 48.58
C ASP A 7 6.01 35.36 49.28
N SER A 8 7.00 36.13 49.71
CA SER A 8 8.19 35.80 50.51
C SER A 8 9.33 35.04 49.80
N ALA A 9 10.40 35.79 49.53
CA ALA A 9 11.74 35.25 49.32
C ALA A 9 12.23 34.67 50.66
N ASP A 10 11.91 33.40 50.90
CA ASP A 10 12.41 32.67 52.06
C ASP A 10 13.90 32.34 51.82
N SER A 11 14.73 32.75 52.76
CA SER A 11 16.18 32.75 52.67
C SER A 11 16.74 31.33 52.74
N GLY A 12 16.75 30.62 51.61
CA GLY A 12 17.74 29.60 51.22
C GLY A 12 18.30 28.67 52.31
N VAL A 13 17.49 28.19 53.27
CA VAL A 13 17.96 27.18 54.24
C VAL A 13 17.87 25.82 53.56
N VAL A 14 18.96 25.43 52.91
CA VAL A 14 19.28 24.03 52.59
C VAL A 14 19.24 23.27 53.91
N GLY A 15 18.59 22.11 53.97
CA GLY A 15 18.23 21.41 55.21
C GLY A 15 19.35 21.27 56.26
N MET A 16 19.01 20.78 57.45
CA MET A 16 20.01 20.60 58.51
C MET A 16 20.81 19.31 58.34
N CYS A 17 22.08 19.33 58.75
CA CYS A 17 22.93 18.15 58.69
C CYS A 17 22.43 17.08 59.68
N PRO A 18 22.30 15.81 59.25
CA PRO A 18 21.82 14.73 60.12
C PRO A 18 22.81 14.36 61.23
N ILE A 19 24.10 14.67 61.05
CA ILE A 19 25.18 14.42 62.03
C ILE A 19 25.36 15.63 62.95
N HIS A 20 25.16 16.84 62.41
CA HIS A 20 25.29 18.11 63.12
C HIS A 20 23.95 18.87 63.03
N PRO A 21 22.94 18.56 63.88
CA PRO A 21 21.58 19.04 63.71
C PRO A 21 21.42 20.57 63.73
N ASP A 22 22.35 21.27 64.37
CA ASP A 22 22.36 22.74 64.45
C ASP A 22 23.08 23.42 63.27
N TRP A 23 23.65 22.64 62.34
CA TRP A 23 24.46 23.16 61.24
C TRP A 23 23.73 22.99 59.90
N PRO A 24 23.60 24.07 59.11
CA PRO A 24 23.02 23.99 57.78
C PRO A 24 23.96 23.23 56.83
N LEU A 25 23.35 22.61 55.82
CA LEU A 25 24.08 22.05 54.68
C LEU A 25 24.64 23.20 53.83
N ASP A 26 25.94 23.16 53.56
CA ASP A 26 26.68 24.25 52.87
C ASP A 26 27.36 23.77 51.57
N TYR A 27 27.59 22.46 51.43
CA TYR A 27 28.32 21.86 50.32
C TYR A 27 27.61 20.61 49.79
N HIS A 28 27.74 20.36 48.49
CA HIS A 28 27.42 19.08 47.85
C HIS A 28 28.72 18.32 47.56
N CYS A 29 28.77 17.03 47.88
CA CYS A 29 29.90 16.16 47.58
C CYS A 29 29.61 15.32 46.32
N ASN A 30 30.20 15.70 45.19
CA ASN A 30 30.00 14.99 43.91
C ASN A 30 30.45 13.52 43.96
N THR A 31 31.49 13.23 44.76
CA THR A 31 32.06 11.87 44.86
C THR A 31 31.09 10.87 45.49
N HIS A 32 30.26 11.33 46.43
CA HIS A 32 29.35 10.48 47.20
C HIS A 32 27.87 10.80 46.95
N ASP A 33 27.58 11.84 46.15
CA ASP A 33 26.25 12.35 45.84
C ASP A 33 25.42 12.65 47.11
N ILE A 34 26.03 13.37 48.06
CA ILE A 34 25.38 13.79 49.32
C ILE A 34 25.67 15.24 49.66
N ASP A 35 24.73 15.87 50.35
CA ASP A 35 24.87 17.21 50.91
C ASP A 35 25.49 17.15 52.31
N ILE A 36 26.40 18.07 52.61
CA ILE A 36 27.15 18.12 53.88
C ILE A 36 27.26 19.54 54.45
N CYS A 37 27.37 19.65 55.78
CA CYS A 37 27.66 20.93 56.45
C CYS A 37 29.15 21.28 56.41
N LYS A 38 29.48 22.49 56.86
CA LYS A 38 30.86 22.98 57.01
C LYS A 38 31.78 22.07 57.84
N GLU A 39 31.26 21.35 58.83
CA GLU A 39 32.09 20.52 59.71
C GLU A 39 32.37 19.14 59.08
N CYS A 40 31.34 18.49 58.51
CA CYS A 40 31.48 17.20 57.81
C CYS A 40 32.49 17.26 56.66
N ARG A 41 32.71 18.42 56.06
CA ARG A 41 33.73 18.63 55.01
C ARG A 41 35.17 18.42 55.50
N PHE A 42 35.43 18.56 56.79
CA PHE A 42 36.75 18.39 57.36
C PHE A 42 36.93 16.98 57.91
N GLU A 43 35.92 16.49 58.62
CA GLU A 43 36.00 15.20 59.31
C GLU A 43 35.82 14.00 58.37
N HIS A 44 34.79 14.06 57.52
CA HIS A 44 34.32 12.91 56.75
C HIS A 44 34.58 13.07 55.24
N HIS A 45 34.61 14.30 54.74
CA HIS A 45 34.78 14.61 53.31
C HIS A 45 35.93 15.59 53.01
N PRO A 46 37.18 15.30 53.45
CA PRO A 46 38.28 16.22 53.21
C PRO A 46 38.47 16.47 51.71
N ARG A 47 38.72 17.73 51.33
CA ARG A 47 38.91 18.17 49.92
C ARG A 47 39.99 17.41 49.15
N THR A 48 40.92 16.75 49.85
CA THR A 48 41.95 15.90 49.24
C THR A 48 41.41 14.56 48.72
N LYS A 49 40.21 14.15 49.18
CA LYS A 49 39.57 12.88 48.82
C LYS A 49 38.18 13.05 48.20
N CYS A 50 37.56 14.22 48.37
CA CYS A 50 36.20 14.49 47.93
C CYS A 50 36.15 15.78 47.12
N GLU A 51 35.46 15.74 45.98
CA GLU A 51 35.13 16.94 45.21
C GLU A 51 33.90 17.59 45.84
N LEU A 52 34.09 18.79 46.40
CA LEU A 52 33.06 19.53 47.12
C LEU A 52 32.71 20.82 46.38
N LEU A 53 31.44 20.99 46.07
CA LEU A 53 30.89 22.21 45.50
C LEU A 53 30.06 22.95 46.54
N PRO A 54 30.18 24.29 46.68
CA PRO A 54 29.22 25.07 47.43
C PRO A 54 27.80 24.81 46.90
N PHE A 55 26.81 24.67 47.79
CA PHE A 55 25.45 24.33 47.38
C PHE A 55 24.85 25.35 46.39
N THR A 56 25.22 26.63 46.53
CA THR A 56 24.82 27.69 45.59
C THR A 56 25.33 27.44 44.17
N GLU A 57 26.56 26.94 44.03
CA GLU A 57 27.16 26.63 42.73
C GLU A 57 26.56 25.34 42.14
N ASP A 58 26.38 24.29 42.96
CA ASP A 58 25.71 23.05 42.53
C ASP A 58 24.27 23.30 42.06
N LEU A 59 23.49 24.08 42.82
CA LEU A 59 22.13 24.47 42.42
C LEU A 59 22.11 25.26 41.11
N GLU A 60 23.03 26.20 40.91
CA GLU A 60 23.12 26.96 39.67
C GLU A 60 23.46 26.05 38.49
N ASP A 61 24.36 25.09 38.66
CA ASP A 61 24.75 24.16 37.61
C ASP A 61 23.64 23.15 37.29
N ARG A 62 22.99 22.58 38.31
CA ARG A 62 21.78 21.76 38.13
C ARG A 62 20.68 22.55 37.42
N ARG A 63 20.46 23.81 37.78
CA ARG A 63 19.50 24.70 37.10
C ARG A 63 19.87 24.92 35.64
N LYS A 64 21.15 25.17 35.31
CA LYS A 64 21.63 25.29 33.92
C LYS A 64 21.43 24.01 33.13
N ILE A 65 21.70 22.84 33.73
CA ILE A 65 21.47 21.52 33.12
C ILE A 65 19.99 21.32 32.83
N CYS A 66 19.12 21.52 33.82
CA CYS A 66 17.67 21.43 33.65
C CYS A 66 17.18 22.38 32.55
N LEU A 67 17.63 23.63 32.52
CA LEU A 67 17.23 24.59 31.50
C LEU A 67 17.69 24.16 30.09
N ARG A 68 18.91 23.63 29.95
CA ARG A 68 19.39 23.08 28.68
C ARG A 68 18.55 21.89 28.22
N TYR A 69 18.23 20.97 29.13
CA TYR A 69 17.38 19.83 28.85
C TYR A 69 15.98 20.26 28.42
N MET A 70 15.35 21.19 29.16
CA MET A 70 14.04 21.74 28.82
C MET A 70 14.03 22.41 27.45
N LYS A 71 15.05 23.21 27.12
CA LYS A 71 15.16 23.85 25.80
C LYS A 71 15.32 22.83 24.66
N ALA A 72 16.12 21.78 24.88
CA ALA A 72 16.27 20.71 23.90
C ALA A 72 14.93 19.98 23.68
N GLN A 73 14.22 19.63 24.76
CA GLN A 73 12.90 18.99 24.67
C GLN A 73 11.88 19.88 23.99
N GLN A 74 11.86 21.18 24.32
CA GLN A 74 10.99 22.16 23.67
C GLN A 74 11.25 22.22 22.16
N SER A 75 12.51 22.26 21.73
CA SER A 75 12.87 22.24 20.31
C SER A 75 12.42 20.95 19.62
N CYS A 76 12.59 19.78 20.24
CA CYS A 76 12.11 18.51 19.70
C CYS A 76 10.58 18.50 19.52
N VAL A 77 9.84 18.98 20.53
CA VAL A 77 8.38 19.05 20.48
C VAL A 77 7.90 20.04 19.42
N THR A 78 8.52 21.22 19.31
CA THR A 78 8.20 22.19 18.26
C THR A 78 8.42 21.60 16.87
N ASN A 79 9.56 20.94 16.62
CA ASN A 79 9.83 20.29 15.34
C ASN A 79 8.81 19.18 15.03
N ALA A 80 8.42 18.40 16.03
CA ALA A 80 7.41 17.34 15.86
C ALA A 80 6.03 17.93 15.51
N ILE A 81 5.64 19.04 16.15
CA ILE A 81 4.38 19.75 15.83
C ILE A 81 4.41 20.27 14.38
N GLU A 82 5.50 20.89 13.95
CA GLU A 82 5.65 21.36 12.56
C GLU A 82 5.58 20.22 11.54
N GLN A 83 6.19 19.07 11.84
CA GLN A 83 6.08 17.88 10.98
C GLN A 83 4.65 17.34 10.90
N LEU A 84 3.92 17.31 12.02
CA LEU A 84 2.53 16.88 12.06
C LEU A 84 1.63 17.83 11.26
N ASP A 85 1.84 19.14 11.37
CA ASP A 85 1.09 20.14 10.61
C ASP A 85 1.34 20.01 9.10
N ASN A 86 2.60 19.85 8.69
CA ASN A 86 2.97 19.57 7.30
C ASN A 86 2.31 18.30 6.77
N ASN A 87 2.32 17.21 7.55
CA ASN A 87 1.66 15.97 7.17
C ASN A 87 0.14 16.14 7.05
N SER A 88 -0.49 16.90 7.95
CA SER A 88 -1.92 17.22 7.88
C SER A 88 -2.26 17.97 6.58
N ASN A 89 -1.45 18.97 6.21
CA ASN A 89 -1.62 19.72 4.96
C ASN A 89 -1.48 18.82 3.72
N ILE A 90 -0.47 17.93 3.70
CA ILE A 90 -0.31 16.94 2.62
C ILE A 90 -1.52 16.02 2.52
N MET A 91 -2.03 15.53 3.65
CA MET A 91 -3.22 14.67 3.68
C MET A 91 -4.47 15.41 3.16
N GLY A 92 -4.63 16.70 3.47
CA GLY A 92 -5.70 17.54 2.93
C GLY A 92 -5.65 17.67 1.41
N ILE A 93 -4.45 17.90 0.84
CA ILE A 93 -4.24 17.95 -0.62
C ILE A 93 -4.57 16.60 -1.27
N LEU A 94 -4.10 15.50 -0.68
CA LEU A 94 -4.40 14.15 -1.17
C LEU A 94 -5.89 13.84 -1.14
N ALA A 95 -6.59 14.21 -0.06
CA ALA A 95 -8.03 14.02 0.05
C ALA A 95 -8.81 14.77 -1.05
N ALA A 96 -8.43 16.03 -1.32
CA ALA A 96 -9.05 16.81 -2.40
C ALA A 96 -8.80 16.20 -3.78
N ALA A 97 -7.58 15.74 -4.06
CA ALA A 97 -7.25 15.05 -5.30
C ALA A 97 -8.04 13.74 -5.47
N MET A 98 -8.19 12.96 -4.40
CA MET A 98 -9.01 11.74 -4.39
C MET A 98 -10.49 12.03 -4.63
N GLU A 99 -11.03 13.11 -4.07
CA GLU A 99 -12.42 13.53 -4.28
C GLU A 99 -12.67 13.92 -5.75
N GLU A 100 -11.76 14.68 -6.35
CA GLU A 100 -11.87 15.08 -7.76
C GLU A 100 -11.80 13.87 -8.70
N GLU A 101 -10.89 12.94 -8.44
CA GLU A 101 -10.80 11.69 -9.20
C GLU A 101 -12.06 10.82 -9.01
N ALA A 102 -12.62 10.76 -7.79
CA ALA A 102 -13.87 10.07 -7.53
C ALA A 102 -15.05 10.70 -8.32
N LYS A 103 -15.12 12.03 -8.41
CA LYS A 103 -16.11 12.73 -9.25
C LYS A 103 -15.94 12.38 -10.73
N ARG A 104 -14.70 12.40 -11.22
CA ARG A 104 -14.36 12.03 -12.61
C ARG A 104 -14.80 10.59 -12.92
N LEU A 105 -14.45 9.64 -12.06
CA LEU A 105 -14.84 8.24 -12.18
C LEU A 105 -16.36 8.05 -12.08
N HIS A 106 -17.06 8.84 -11.27
CA HIS A 106 -18.52 8.79 -11.18
C HIS A 106 -19.20 9.26 -12.48
N VAL A 107 -18.72 10.35 -13.09
CA VAL A 107 -19.20 10.80 -14.41
C VAL A 107 -18.96 9.73 -15.47
N LEU A 108 -17.77 9.11 -15.45
CA LEU A 108 -17.41 8.03 -16.35
C LEU A 108 -18.32 6.80 -16.19
N SER A 109 -18.52 6.34 -14.96
CA SER A 109 -19.42 5.23 -14.64
C SER A 109 -20.84 5.46 -15.18
N ARG A 110 -21.39 6.67 -15.01
CA ARG A 110 -22.70 7.04 -15.58
C ARG A 110 -22.73 7.03 -17.11
N LYS A 111 -21.63 7.36 -17.79
CA LYS A 111 -21.54 7.24 -19.26
C LYS A 111 -21.56 5.76 -19.68
N ILE A 112 -20.77 4.92 -19.02
CA ILE A 112 -20.72 3.47 -19.28
C ILE A 112 -22.08 2.81 -19.03
N GLN A 113 -22.75 3.13 -17.92
CA GLN A 113 -24.08 2.59 -17.59
C GLN A 113 -25.14 2.97 -18.62
N ARG A 114 -25.13 4.21 -19.11
CA ARG A 114 -26.05 4.65 -20.17
C ARG A 114 -25.80 3.89 -21.47
N ALA A 115 -24.54 3.81 -21.91
CA ALA A 115 -24.16 3.05 -23.09
C ALA A 115 -24.54 1.56 -22.97
N ALA A 116 -24.31 0.94 -21.81
CA ALA A 116 -24.72 -0.44 -21.56
C ALA A 116 -26.24 -0.64 -21.64
N LYS A 117 -27.03 0.29 -21.08
CA LYS A 117 -28.50 0.24 -21.14
C LYS A 117 -29.00 0.41 -22.58
N GLU A 118 -28.43 1.33 -23.33
CA GLU A 118 -28.74 1.52 -24.76
C GLU A 118 -28.40 0.26 -25.57
N GLY A 119 -27.23 -0.33 -25.36
CA GLY A 119 -26.84 -1.59 -25.98
C GLY A 119 -27.78 -2.75 -25.64
N GLN A 120 -28.21 -2.88 -24.38
CA GLN A 120 -29.19 -3.88 -23.96
C GLN A 120 -30.56 -3.68 -24.63
N ASN A 121 -31.02 -2.44 -24.77
CA ASN A 121 -32.28 -2.13 -25.46
C ASN A 121 -32.19 -2.51 -26.93
N LYS A 122 -31.10 -2.14 -27.62
CA LYS A 122 -30.86 -2.52 -29.01
C LYS A 122 -30.80 -4.04 -29.19
N LEU A 123 -30.11 -4.76 -28.30
CA LEU A 123 -30.04 -6.21 -28.34
C LEU A 123 -31.43 -6.85 -28.23
N LYS A 124 -32.29 -6.35 -27.34
CA LYS A 124 -33.68 -6.82 -27.23
C LYS A 124 -34.48 -6.56 -28.51
N THR A 125 -34.31 -5.39 -29.12
CA THR A 125 -34.96 -5.07 -30.40
C THR A 125 -34.50 -6.02 -31.51
N LEU A 126 -33.19 -6.27 -31.62
CA LEU A 126 -32.64 -7.21 -32.59
C LEU A 126 -33.16 -8.63 -32.38
N SER A 127 -33.22 -9.12 -31.13
CA SER A 127 -33.78 -10.44 -30.83
C SER A 127 -35.29 -10.53 -31.13
N SER A 128 -36.04 -9.45 -30.97
CA SER A 128 -37.45 -9.38 -31.39
C SER A 128 -37.56 -9.48 -32.91
N THR A 129 -36.82 -8.65 -33.63
CA THR A 129 -36.77 -8.66 -35.10
C THR A 129 -36.34 -10.03 -35.65
N GLU A 130 -35.37 -10.70 -35.03
CA GLU A 130 -34.97 -12.07 -35.39
C GLU A 130 -36.13 -13.07 -35.20
N SER A 131 -36.91 -12.94 -34.14
CA SER A 131 -38.07 -13.80 -33.86
C SER A 131 -39.24 -13.55 -34.81
N ASP A 132 -39.36 -12.33 -35.33
CA ASP A 132 -40.42 -11.91 -36.26
C ASP A 132 -40.16 -12.41 -37.70
N LEU A 133 -38.91 -12.78 -38.03
CA LEU A 133 -38.56 -13.40 -39.30
C LEU A 133 -38.96 -14.89 -39.29
N GLN A 134 -40.04 -15.25 -39.99
CA GLN A 134 -40.56 -16.61 -40.06
C GLN A 134 -40.31 -17.28 -41.42
N SER A 135 -40.30 -18.61 -41.43
CA SER A 135 -40.22 -19.38 -42.68
C SER A 135 -41.50 -19.14 -43.52
N GLY A 136 -41.37 -18.41 -44.62
CA GLY A 136 -42.49 -18.09 -45.52
C GLY A 136 -42.70 -16.60 -45.78
N ASP A 137 -41.91 -15.72 -45.15
CA ASP A 137 -41.98 -14.28 -45.37
C ASP A 137 -41.68 -13.86 -46.82
N THR A 138 -42.37 -12.83 -47.30
CA THR A 138 -42.13 -12.29 -48.65
C THR A 138 -40.78 -11.57 -48.70
N TYR A 139 -40.17 -11.56 -49.89
CA TYR A 139 -38.91 -10.86 -50.13
C TYR A 139 -38.93 -9.39 -49.67
N GLU A 140 -40.06 -8.70 -49.88
CA GLU A 140 -40.22 -7.29 -49.45
C GLU A 140 -40.28 -7.14 -47.93
N SER A 141 -40.93 -8.05 -47.21
CA SER A 141 -40.96 -8.09 -45.75
C SER A 141 -39.55 -8.28 -45.17
N VAL A 142 -38.84 -9.28 -45.67
CA VAL A 142 -37.46 -9.58 -45.26
C VAL A 142 -36.52 -8.41 -45.54
N ASN A 143 -36.61 -7.81 -46.73
CA ASN A 143 -35.75 -6.67 -47.11
C ASN A 143 -36.02 -5.42 -46.26
N GLN A 144 -37.28 -5.17 -45.90
CA GLN A 144 -37.64 -4.05 -45.02
C GLN A 144 -37.09 -4.26 -43.60
N GLU A 145 -37.12 -5.49 -43.11
CA GLU A 145 -36.59 -5.82 -41.79
C GLU A 145 -35.06 -5.83 -41.74
N CYS A 146 -34.40 -6.33 -42.80
CA CYS A 146 -32.94 -6.20 -42.96
C CYS A 146 -32.51 -4.72 -42.94
N LYS A 147 -33.24 -3.81 -43.60
CA LYS A 147 -32.93 -2.37 -43.56
C LYS A 147 -33.00 -1.78 -42.16
N LYS A 148 -33.97 -2.21 -41.32
CA LYS A 148 -34.05 -1.78 -39.92
C LYS A 148 -32.85 -2.29 -39.12
N VAL A 149 -32.46 -3.55 -39.31
CA VAL A 149 -31.27 -4.14 -38.66
C VAL A 149 -30.00 -3.40 -39.09
N TYR A 150 -29.82 -3.15 -40.38
CA TYR A 150 -28.65 -2.42 -40.90
C TYR A 150 -28.54 -1.02 -40.27
N GLY A 151 -29.63 -0.25 -40.23
CA GLY A 151 -29.62 1.07 -39.58
C GLY A 151 -29.26 0.99 -38.09
N GLN A 152 -29.78 -0.02 -37.36
CA GLN A 152 -29.46 -0.20 -35.93
C GLN A 152 -27.99 -0.58 -35.66
N VAL A 153 -27.38 -1.33 -36.59
CA VAL A 153 -25.97 -1.76 -36.54
C VAL A 153 -25.03 -0.64 -36.96
N GLU A 154 -25.38 0.18 -37.95
CA GLU A 154 -24.57 1.33 -38.36
C GLU A 154 -24.45 2.35 -37.22
N ASP A 155 -25.57 2.66 -36.56
CA ASP A 155 -25.61 3.48 -35.34
C ASP A 155 -24.83 2.84 -34.18
N SER A 156 -24.47 1.55 -34.25
CA SER A 156 -23.81 0.87 -33.13
C SER A 156 -22.35 1.26 -32.96
N GLN A 157 -21.68 1.65 -34.05
CA GLN A 157 -20.28 2.08 -34.00
C GLN A 157 -20.12 3.43 -33.28
N GLU A 158 -21.10 4.33 -33.42
CA GLU A 158 -21.05 5.67 -32.81
C GLU A 158 -21.14 5.67 -31.28
N TRP A 159 -21.90 4.76 -30.66
CA TRP A 159 -22.02 4.71 -29.20
C TRP A 159 -20.99 3.78 -28.53
N VAL A 160 -20.44 2.81 -29.25
CA VAL A 160 -19.34 1.96 -28.75
C VAL A 160 -18.02 2.72 -28.76
N ALA A 161 -17.80 3.63 -29.71
CA ALA A 161 -16.55 4.38 -29.84
C ALA A 161 -16.13 5.13 -28.55
N PRO A 162 -17.00 5.90 -27.85
CA PRO A 162 -16.63 6.54 -26.59
C PRO A 162 -16.25 5.55 -25.49
N VAL A 163 -16.95 4.41 -25.40
CA VAL A 163 -16.64 3.36 -24.41
C VAL A 163 -15.32 2.67 -24.75
N HIS A 164 -15.08 2.42 -26.03
CA HIS A 164 -13.84 1.86 -26.53
C HIS A 164 -12.66 2.80 -26.26
N ASP A 165 -12.77 4.09 -26.57
CA ASP A 165 -11.72 5.08 -26.28
C ASP A 165 -11.44 5.19 -24.78
N LEU A 166 -12.48 5.14 -23.94
CA LEU A 166 -12.34 5.12 -22.48
C LEU A 166 -11.64 3.86 -21.96
N LEU A 167 -11.87 2.70 -22.60
CA LEU A 167 -11.25 1.43 -22.24
C LEU A 167 -9.81 1.31 -22.78
N VAL A 168 -9.54 1.84 -23.97
CA VAL A 168 -8.23 1.80 -24.63
C VAL A 168 -7.23 2.77 -23.99
N THR A 169 -7.70 3.95 -23.54
CA THR A 169 -6.81 4.96 -22.94
C THR A 169 -6.35 4.61 -21.53
N TYR A 170 -7.11 3.80 -20.80
CA TYR A 170 -6.75 3.41 -19.44
C TYR A 170 -6.17 1.98 -19.40
N VAL A 171 -4.84 1.88 -19.49
CA VAL A 171 -4.13 0.61 -19.33
C VAL A 171 -3.60 0.55 -17.89
N PRO A 172 -4.30 -0.13 -16.96
CA PRO A 172 -3.93 -0.07 -15.55
C PRO A 172 -2.58 -0.74 -15.34
N GLU A 173 -1.73 -0.04 -14.58
CA GLU A 173 -0.45 -0.55 -14.14
C GLU A 173 -0.53 -0.81 -12.64
N VAL A 174 -0.22 -2.04 -12.22
CA VAL A 174 -0.12 -2.40 -10.80
C VAL A 174 1.33 -2.57 -10.41
N PHE A 175 1.63 -2.42 -9.13
CA PHE A 175 2.93 -2.75 -8.58
C PHE A 175 2.83 -3.85 -7.53
N MET A 176 3.94 -4.57 -7.33
CA MET A 176 4.11 -5.51 -6.22
C MET A 176 5.51 -5.40 -5.63
N TYR A 177 5.64 -5.43 -4.31
CA TYR A 177 6.90 -5.58 -3.60
C TYR A 177 7.14 -7.06 -3.30
N LEU A 178 8.29 -7.58 -3.75
CA LEU A 178 8.68 -8.96 -3.48
C LEU A 178 9.69 -8.99 -2.34
N THR A 179 9.47 -9.85 -1.35
CA THR A 179 10.35 -10.07 -0.20
C THR A 179 10.76 -11.53 -0.10
N TYR A 180 11.90 -11.81 0.53
CA TYR A 180 12.37 -13.16 0.85
C TYR A 180 12.50 -13.32 2.37
N GLY A 181 11.93 -14.39 2.92
CA GLY A 181 11.95 -14.69 4.36
C GLY A 181 11.28 -13.61 5.21
N GLY A 182 10.33 -12.86 4.64
CA GLY A 182 9.58 -11.78 5.30
C GLY A 182 10.38 -10.51 5.65
N ARG A 183 11.70 -10.48 5.44
CA ARG A 183 12.56 -9.36 5.87
C ARG A 183 13.40 -8.76 4.75
N HIS A 184 13.79 -9.57 3.76
CA HIS A 184 14.73 -9.13 2.73
C HIS A 184 13.97 -8.67 1.48
N LEU A 185 13.88 -7.35 1.26
CA LEU A 185 13.26 -6.78 0.06
C LEU A 185 14.07 -7.18 -1.19
N LEU A 186 13.45 -7.92 -2.11
CA LEU A 186 14.03 -8.23 -3.41
C LEU A 186 13.87 -7.07 -4.39
N GLY A 187 12.77 -6.32 -4.27
CA GLY A 187 12.49 -5.14 -5.08
C GLY A 187 11.03 -4.99 -5.44
N ARG A 188 10.75 -4.06 -6.35
CA ARG A 188 9.41 -3.75 -6.85
C ARG A 188 9.29 -4.16 -8.31
N ILE A 189 8.14 -4.73 -8.67
CA ILE A 189 7.76 -5.00 -10.05
C ILE A 189 6.56 -4.14 -10.44
N HIS A 190 6.49 -3.75 -11.71
CA HIS A 190 5.32 -3.08 -12.30
C HIS A 190 4.76 -3.96 -13.40
N ILE A 191 3.45 -4.19 -13.36
CA ILE A 191 2.73 -5.04 -14.30
C ILE A 191 1.68 -4.18 -15.00
N ARG A 192 1.79 -4.07 -16.33
CA ARG A 192 0.76 -3.47 -17.17
C ARG A 192 -0.28 -4.52 -17.52
N LEU A 193 -1.55 -4.22 -17.26
CA LEU A 193 -2.65 -5.16 -17.42
C LEU A 193 -3.42 -4.95 -18.72
N ARG A 194 -4.04 -6.01 -19.23
CA ARG A 194 -4.97 -5.96 -20.36
C ARG A 194 -6.36 -5.54 -19.87
N CYS A 195 -6.64 -4.23 -19.83
CA CYS A 195 -7.87 -3.64 -19.27
C CYS A 195 -9.20 -4.24 -19.77
N HIS A 196 -9.24 -4.73 -21.00
CA HIS A 196 -10.43 -5.33 -21.62
C HIS A 196 -10.74 -6.76 -21.13
N SER A 197 -9.79 -7.39 -20.42
CA SER A 197 -9.93 -8.75 -19.91
C SER A 197 -10.63 -8.78 -18.55
N LEU A 198 -11.68 -9.60 -18.40
CA LEU A 198 -12.29 -9.82 -17.08
C LEU A 198 -11.31 -10.49 -16.11
N LEU A 199 -10.39 -11.30 -16.63
CA LEU A 199 -9.33 -11.95 -15.85
C LEU A 199 -8.35 -10.91 -15.32
N ALA A 200 -7.95 -9.94 -16.14
CA ALA A 200 -7.08 -8.84 -15.71
C ALA A 200 -7.79 -7.92 -14.70
N GLN A 201 -9.09 -7.69 -14.85
CA GLN A 201 -9.89 -6.93 -13.88
C GLN A 201 -9.98 -7.67 -12.52
N GLN A 202 -10.16 -9.00 -12.53
CA GLN A 202 -10.08 -9.77 -11.30
C GLN A 202 -8.69 -9.66 -10.67
N PHE A 203 -7.63 -9.83 -11.46
CA PHE A 203 -6.26 -9.72 -10.99
C PHE A 203 -6.00 -8.35 -10.34
N LEU A 204 -6.48 -7.27 -10.95
CA LEU A 204 -6.45 -5.92 -10.39
C LEU A 204 -7.22 -5.85 -9.07
N ALA A 205 -8.44 -6.36 -9.01
CA ALA A 205 -9.27 -6.35 -7.80
C ALA A 205 -8.58 -7.06 -6.61
N ILE A 206 -7.91 -8.20 -6.86
CA ILE A 206 -7.13 -8.92 -5.85
C ILE A 206 -5.86 -8.15 -5.47
N CYS A 207 -5.17 -7.51 -6.42
CA CYS A 207 -4.02 -6.65 -6.09
C CYS A 207 -4.41 -5.55 -5.09
N LEU A 208 -5.57 -4.93 -5.30
CA LEU A 208 -6.05 -3.80 -4.49
C LEU A 208 -6.82 -4.24 -3.22
N GLY A 209 -7.33 -5.47 -3.17
CA GLY A 209 -8.21 -5.94 -2.10
C GLY A 209 -9.55 -5.18 -2.04
N THR A 210 -10.06 -4.68 -3.18
CA THR A 210 -11.29 -3.86 -3.24
C THR A 210 -12.57 -4.68 -3.20
N GLN A 211 -12.50 -5.96 -3.56
CA GLN A 211 -13.65 -6.88 -3.58
C GLN A 211 -13.44 -8.13 -2.72
N GLY A 212 -12.50 -8.07 -1.77
CA GLY A 212 -12.15 -9.21 -0.94
C GLY A 212 -10.68 -9.21 -0.52
N PRO A 213 -10.07 -10.40 -0.38
CA PRO A 213 -8.69 -10.51 0.06
C PRO A 213 -7.69 -10.02 -0.99
N THR A 214 -6.44 -9.83 -0.55
CA THR A 214 -5.37 -9.26 -1.37
C THR A 214 -4.25 -10.25 -1.60
N TYR A 215 -3.49 -10.07 -2.69
CA TYR A 215 -2.23 -10.81 -2.88
C TYR A 215 -1.18 -10.47 -1.82
N VAL A 216 -1.31 -9.35 -1.10
CA VAL A 216 -0.38 -9.01 -0.01
C VAL A 216 -0.40 -10.09 1.07
N GLY A 217 0.79 -10.57 1.44
CA GLY A 217 1.02 -11.68 2.36
C GLY A 217 1.01 -13.06 1.68
N SER A 218 0.75 -13.15 0.37
CA SER A 218 0.76 -14.41 -0.37
C SER A 218 2.17 -14.80 -0.78
N ASN A 219 2.44 -16.11 -0.83
CA ASN A 219 3.74 -16.67 -1.20
C ASN A 219 3.73 -17.28 -2.60
N PHE A 220 4.88 -17.26 -3.27
CA PHE A 220 5.07 -18.00 -4.51
C PHE A 220 5.29 -19.47 -4.19
N ASP A 221 4.51 -20.37 -4.79
CA ASP A 221 4.50 -21.78 -4.39
C ASP A 221 5.54 -22.63 -5.14
N ARG A 222 5.90 -22.27 -6.37
CA ARG A 222 6.85 -23.01 -7.19
C ARG A 222 7.46 -22.19 -8.33
N VAL A 223 8.57 -22.68 -8.86
CA VAL A 223 9.08 -22.30 -10.19
C VAL A 223 8.73 -23.42 -11.18
N ILE A 224 8.01 -23.07 -12.24
CA ILE A 224 7.65 -23.97 -13.34
C ILE A 224 8.77 -23.93 -14.37
N LEU A 225 9.20 -25.09 -14.89
CA LEU A 225 10.24 -25.19 -15.94
C LEU A 225 11.56 -24.49 -15.55
N LYS A 226 12.03 -24.66 -14.31
CA LYS A 226 13.26 -24.03 -13.80
C LYS A 226 14.45 -24.32 -14.73
N GLY A 227 15.12 -23.27 -15.17
CA GLY A 227 16.25 -23.33 -16.11
C GLY A 227 15.87 -23.43 -17.58
N GLN A 228 14.64 -23.81 -17.93
CA GLN A 228 14.21 -24.12 -19.30
C GLN A 228 13.43 -22.96 -19.96
N PRO A 229 13.26 -22.97 -21.30
CA PRO A 229 12.32 -22.06 -21.97
C PRO A 229 10.93 -22.09 -21.32
N GLY A 230 10.32 -20.93 -21.11
CA GLY A 230 9.03 -20.81 -20.45
C GLY A 230 9.08 -20.89 -18.92
N GLU A 231 10.27 -20.85 -18.32
CA GLU A 231 10.46 -20.72 -16.88
C GLU A 231 9.52 -19.66 -16.31
N SER A 232 8.77 -20.00 -15.26
CA SER A 232 7.77 -19.10 -14.69
C SER A 232 7.72 -19.19 -13.17
N LEU A 233 7.61 -18.04 -12.52
CA LEU A 233 7.36 -17.93 -11.09
C LEU A 233 5.85 -17.95 -10.84
N ALA A 234 5.34 -18.89 -10.05
CA ALA A 234 3.90 -19.08 -9.85
C ALA A 234 3.45 -18.73 -8.42
N CYS A 235 2.32 -18.03 -8.33
CA CYS A 235 1.59 -17.72 -7.11
C CYS A 235 0.16 -18.23 -7.27
N ARG A 236 -0.10 -19.49 -6.88
CA ARG A 236 -1.39 -20.16 -7.13
C ARG A 236 -2.51 -19.78 -6.17
N ARG A 237 -2.16 -19.37 -4.96
CA ARG A 237 -3.11 -19.11 -3.87
C ARG A 237 -2.82 -17.75 -3.27
N TYR A 238 -3.86 -17.09 -2.80
CA TYR A 238 -3.78 -15.83 -2.08
C TYR A 238 -4.40 -15.95 -0.69
N ARG A 239 -3.92 -15.14 0.25
CA ARG A 239 -4.32 -15.19 1.66
C ARG A 239 -5.73 -14.58 1.83
N THR A 240 -6.64 -15.28 2.50
CA THR A 240 -8.04 -14.84 2.68
C THR A 240 -8.37 -14.18 4.00
N ASP A 241 -7.59 -14.46 5.05
CA ASP A 241 -7.87 -13.90 6.39
C ASP A 241 -7.09 -12.62 6.69
N ARG A 242 -7.87 -11.60 7.07
CA ARG A 242 -7.38 -10.31 7.60
C ARG A 242 -7.34 -10.27 9.13
N ARG A 243 -7.73 -11.33 9.85
CA ARG A 243 -7.67 -11.32 11.32
C ARG A 243 -6.20 -11.33 11.73
N SER A 244 -5.75 -10.17 12.19
CA SER A 244 -4.40 -9.87 12.59
C SER A 244 -3.94 -10.80 13.71
N GLY A 245 -2.95 -11.67 13.43
CA GLY A 245 -2.15 -12.32 14.46
C GLY A 245 -2.18 -13.85 14.50
N GLU A 246 -2.98 -14.52 13.68
CA GLU A 246 -2.98 -15.99 13.61
C GLU A 246 -2.08 -16.49 12.46
N ASP A 247 -1.17 -17.41 12.78
CA ASP A 247 -0.23 -18.05 11.84
C ASP A 247 -0.95 -18.96 10.83
N ASP A 248 -2.22 -19.27 11.04
CA ASP A 248 -3.04 -20.20 10.25
C ASP A 248 -3.97 -19.50 9.23
N ALA A 249 -3.50 -18.44 8.58
CA ALA A 249 -4.35 -17.76 7.60
C ALA A 249 -4.73 -18.67 6.43
N GLU A 250 -6.02 -18.73 6.13
CA GLU A 250 -6.54 -19.56 5.05
C GLU A 250 -6.03 -19.05 3.68
N MET A 251 -5.73 -19.97 2.78
CA MET A 251 -5.23 -19.71 1.44
C MET A 251 -6.28 -20.15 0.42
N SER A 252 -6.72 -19.24 -0.44
CA SER A 252 -7.73 -19.48 -1.47
C SER A 252 -7.15 -19.37 -2.87
N ASP A 253 -7.70 -20.14 -3.80
CA ASP A 253 -7.55 -19.97 -5.24
C ASP A 253 -8.88 -19.61 -5.94
N LYS A 254 -9.95 -19.39 -5.16
CA LYS A 254 -11.28 -19.12 -5.68
C LYS A 254 -11.32 -17.78 -6.42
N PRO A 255 -12.06 -17.68 -7.54
CA PRO A 255 -12.25 -16.41 -8.20
C PRO A 255 -13.15 -15.51 -7.34
N ILE A 256 -12.91 -14.20 -7.39
CA ILE A 256 -13.77 -13.19 -6.75
C ILE A 256 -14.91 -12.79 -7.71
N MET A 257 -14.65 -12.85 -9.02
CA MET A 257 -15.63 -12.54 -10.05
C MET A 257 -16.29 -13.82 -10.58
N SER A 258 -17.59 -13.76 -10.85
CA SER A 258 -18.31 -14.85 -11.52
C SER A 258 -18.18 -14.75 -13.04
N ASN A 259 -18.47 -15.86 -13.74
CA ASN A 259 -18.52 -15.93 -15.22
C ASN A 259 -17.19 -15.60 -15.94
N LEU A 260 -16.05 -15.86 -15.29
CA LEU A 260 -14.75 -15.78 -15.94
C LEU A 260 -14.68 -16.81 -17.08
N LYS A 261 -14.46 -16.33 -18.30
CA LYS A 261 -14.24 -17.17 -19.48
C LYS A 261 -12.76 -17.21 -19.80
N THR A 262 -12.34 -18.31 -20.40
CA THR A 262 -10.99 -18.44 -20.95
C THR A 262 -10.81 -17.40 -22.06
N GLU A 263 -9.72 -16.64 -22.01
CA GLU A 263 -9.49 -15.55 -22.96
C GLU A 263 -8.23 -15.79 -23.79
N GLY A 264 -8.41 -15.81 -25.11
CA GLY A 264 -7.35 -15.73 -26.11
C GLY A 264 -6.19 -16.71 -25.93
N LYS A 265 -5.16 -16.50 -26.73
CA LYS A 265 -3.84 -17.13 -26.55
C LYS A 265 -2.78 -16.07 -26.77
N SER A 266 -1.71 -16.09 -25.98
CA SER A 266 -0.57 -15.18 -26.14
C SER A 266 0.72 -15.98 -26.08
N ALA A 267 1.71 -15.55 -26.87
CA ALA A 267 3.06 -16.11 -26.80
C ALA A 267 3.66 -15.89 -25.40
N ARG A 268 4.44 -16.86 -24.92
CA ARG A 268 5.20 -16.73 -23.68
C ARG A 268 6.48 -15.95 -23.94
N LYS A 269 6.46 -14.67 -23.63
CA LYS A 269 7.67 -13.84 -23.57
C LYS A 269 8.06 -13.63 -22.12
N ALA A 270 9.34 -13.45 -21.85
CA ALA A 270 9.83 -13.02 -20.55
C ALA A 270 9.10 -11.73 -20.14
N GLY A 271 8.61 -11.70 -18.90
CA GLY A 271 7.74 -10.65 -18.37
C GLY A 271 6.24 -10.89 -18.58
N SER A 272 5.81 -11.82 -19.44
CA SER A 272 4.38 -12.09 -19.63
C SER A 272 3.74 -12.63 -18.34
N VAL A 273 2.54 -12.14 -18.02
CA VAL A 273 1.78 -12.54 -16.83
C VAL A 273 0.51 -13.26 -17.27
N PHE A 274 0.28 -14.45 -16.71
CA PHE A 274 -0.84 -15.31 -17.06
C PHE A 274 -1.60 -15.75 -15.81
N LEU A 275 -2.90 -15.98 -15.97
CA LEU A 275 -3.70 -16.62 -14.92
C LEU A 275 -3.31 -18.09 -14.79
N CYS A 276 -3.21 -18.57 -13.56
CA CYS A 276 -2.93 -19.96 -13.21
C CYS A 276 -3.98 -20.46 -12.21
N GLY A 277 -4.91 -21.30 -12.66
CA GLY A 277 -6.09 -21.68 -11.87
C GLY A 277 -7.16 -20.60 -11.94
N SER A 278 -7.94 -20.42 -10.87
CA SER A 278 -9.08 -19.50 -10.89
C SER A 278 -8.73 -18.07 -10.44
N ALA A 279 -7.73 -17.92 -9.56
CA ALA A 279 -7.25 -16.63 -9.08
C ALA A 279 -5.73 -16.56 -8.88
N GLY A 280 -5.01 -17.65 -9.12
CA GLY A 280 -3.55 -17.65 -9.12
C GLY A 280 -2.98 -17.02 -10.39
N PHE A 281 -1.70 -16.69 -10.38
CA PHE A 281 -1.00 -16.17 -11.55
C PHE A 281 0.42 -16.71 -11.66
N MET A 282 1.01 -16.54 -12.83
CA MET A 282 2.42 -16.80 -13.06
C MET A 282 3.07 -15.72 -13.91
N ILE A 283 4.36 -15.50 -13.69
CA ILE A 283 5.18 -14.54 -14.44
C ILE A 283 6.30 -15.32 -15.15
N CYS A 284 6.35 -15.25 -16.48
CA CYS A 284 7.41 -15.87 -17.26
C CYS A 284 8.73 -15.10 -17.09
N THR A 285 9.84 -15.80 -16.82
CA THR A 285 11.19 -15.20 -16.70
C THR A 285 12.07 -15.46 -17.93
N LYS A 286 11.71 -16.45 -18.74
CA LYS A 286 12.36 -16.84 -19.99
C LYS A 286 11.33 -16.97 -21.12
N ASP A 287 11.75 -16.66 -22.34
CA ASP A 287 10.91 -16.79 -23.53
C ASP A 287 10.58 -18.26 -23.83
N PHE A 288 9.45 -18.48 -24.48
CA PHE A 288 9.07 -19.76 -25.07
C PHE A 288 8.22 -19.53 -26.31
N HIS A 289 8.82 -19.78 -27.47
CA HIS A 289 8.22 -19.46 -28.77
C HIS A 289 7.30 -20.56 -29.30
N GLU A 290 7.36 -21.77 -28.74
CA GLU A 290 6.67 -22.95 -29.28
C GLU A 290 5.24 -23.10 -28.73
N GLU A 291 4.95 -22.52 -27.57
CA GLU A 291 3.66 -22.70 -26.89
C GLU A 291 3.00 -21.36 -26.56
N SER A 292 1.73 -21.24 -26.96
CA SER A 292 0.87 -20.12 -26.60
C SER A 292 0.02 -20.49 -25.39
N PHE A 293 -0.02 -19.63 -24.38
CA PHE A 293 -0.84 -19.85 -23.18
C PHE A 293 -2.15 -19.08 -23.29
N SER A 294 -3.22 -19.68 -22.79
CA SER A 294 -4.49 -18.99 -22.58
C SER A 294 -4.41 -18.06 -21.37
N ASN A 295 -5.36 -17.14 -21.27
CA ASN A 295 -5.57 -16.27 -20.11
C ASN A 295 -4.42 -15.29 -19.81
N PRO A 296 -3.95 -14.51 -20.80
CA PRO A 296 -2.97 -13.46 -20.56
C PRO A 296 -3.57 -12.34 -19.72
N LEU A 297 -2.92 -11.99 -18.62
CA LEU A 297 -3.32 -10.90 -17.72
C LEU A 297 -2.63 -9.58 -18.10
N GLY A 298 -1.36 -9.65 -18.51
CA GLY A 298 -0.53 -8.47 -18.70
C GLY A 298 0.94 -8.79 -18.94
N GLU A 299 1.79 -7.80 -18.70
CA GLU A 299 3.24 -7.89 -18.84
C GLU A 299 3.97 -7.09 -17.75
N VAL A 300 5.10 -7.60 -17.27
CA VAL A 300 6.02 -6.90 -16.39
C VAL A 300 6.80 -5.86 -17.20
N ILE A 301 6.49 -4.59 -16.98
CA ILE A 301 7.14 -3.46 -17.68
C ILE A 301 8.36 -2.92 -16.92
N LEU A 302 8.45 -3.18 -15.61
CA LEU A 302 9.58 -2.80 -14.76
C LEU A 302 9.83 -3.89 -13.72
N GLY A 303 11.09 -4.16 -13.40
CA GLY A 303 11.46 -5.07 -12.31
C GLY A 303 11.51 -6.57 -12.70
N LEU A 304 11.60 -6.93 -13.98
CA LEU A 304 11.77 -8.33 -14.39
C LEU A 304 13.00 -8.99 -13.74
N ALA A 305 14.07 -8.23 -13.48
CA ALA A 305 15.24 -8.70 -12.73
C ALA A 305 14.90 -9.14 -11.30
N VAL A 306 13.92 -8.51 -10.65
CA VAL A 306 13.42 -8.89 -9.31
C VAL A 306 12.74 -10.25 -9.37
N VAL A 307 11.94 -10.51 -10.41
CA VAL A 307 11.30 -11.82 -10.63
C VAL A 307 12.36 -12.91 -10.86
N ARG A 308 13.39 -12.62 -11.65
CA ARG A 308 14.53 -13.54 -11.87
C ARG A 308 15.31 -13.80 -10.58
N ALA A 309 15.52 -12.78 -9.76
CA ALA A 309 16.16 -12.92 -8.45
C ALA A 309 15.32 -13.79 -7.49
N ALA A 310 13.99 -13.69 -7.54
CA ALA A 310 13.08 -14.56 -6.80
C ALA A 310 13.18 -16.03 -7.25
N VAL A 311 13.21 -16.29 -8.56
CA VAL A 311 13.40 -17.65 -9.13
C VAL A 311 14.75 -18.28 -8.72
N GLY A 312 15.79 -17.44 -8.57
CA GLY A 312 17.12 -17.87 -8.13
C GLY A 312 17.23 -18.27 -6.66
N LYS A 313 16.18 -18.06 -5.84
CA LYS A 313 16.19 -18.50 -4.43
C LYS A 313 16.13 -20.01 -4.31
N GLU A 314 16.76 -20.52 -3.25
CA GLU A 314 16.77 -21.95 -2.92
C GLU A 314 15.36 -22.43 -2.58
N PHE A 315 14.65 -21.68 -1.71
CA PHE A 315 13.28 -21.97 -1.28
C PHE A 315 12.32 -20.90 -1.80
N VAL A 316 11.68 -21.16 -2.95
CA VAL A 316 10.77 -20.18 -3.57
C VAL A 316 9.56 -19.84 -2.69
N GLN A 317 9.14 -20.75 -1.80
CA GLN A 317 8.07 -20.51 -0.82
C GLN A 317 8.42 -19.42 0.20
N GLY A 318 9.71 -19.11 0.37
CA GLY A 318 10.16 -17.97 1.16
C GLY A 318 9.96 -16.63 0.44
N VAL A 319 9.63 -16.63 -0.85
CA VAL A 319 9.31 -15.41 -1.60
C VAL A 319 7.85 -15.07 -1.41
N SER A 320 7.58 -13.84 -0.97
CA SER A 320 6.24 -13.34 -0.66
C SER A 320 5.99 -11.95 -1.25
N ILE A 321 4.72 -11.59 -1.36
CA ILE A 321 4.26 -10.26 -1.78
C ILE A 321 4.04 -9.43 -0.51
N SER A 322 4.91 -8.46 -0.23
CA SER A 322 4.80 -7.61 0.98
C SER A 322 3.95 -6.36 0.78
N GLY A 323 3.66 -6.00 -0.46
CA GLY A 323 2.77 -4.90 -0.80
C GLY A 323 2.34 -4.97 -2.26
N ALA A 324 1.14 -4.48 -2.56
CA ALA A 324 0.60 -4.40 -3.91
C ALA A 324 -0.32 -3.18 -4.03
N GLY A 325 -0.45 -2.63 -5.22
CA GLY A 325 -1.30 -1.45 -5.44
C GLY A 325 -1.38 -1.02 -6.90
N LEU A 326 -2.20 0.00 -7.16
CA LEU A 326 -2.31 0.66 -8.46
C LEU A 326 -1.23 1.74 -8.58
N VAL A 327 -0.61 1.85 -9.74
CA VAL A 327 0.27 2.97 -10.09
C VAL A 327 -0.62 4.09 -10.64
N LEU A 328 -0.68 5.21 -9.93
CA LEU A 328 -1.32 6.42 -10.43
C LEU A 328 -0.32 7.12 -11.36
N GLN A 329 -0.67 7.23 -12.63
CA GLN A 329 0.10 8.08 -13.54
C GLN A 329 -0.21 9.53 -13.18
N ASN A 330 0.79 10.30 -12.76
CA ASN A 330 0.67 11.74 -12.69
C ASN A 330 0.51 12.23 -14.13
N GLN A 331 -0.73 12.55 -14.53
CA GLN A 331 -1.01 13.31 -15.74
C GLN A 331 -0.69 14.77 -15.51
#